data_AF-A0A948V0C7-F1
#
_entry.id   AF-A0A948V0C7-F1
#
_cell.length_a   1.000
_cell.length_b   1.000
_cell.length_c   1.000
_cell.angle_alpha   90.00
_cell.angle_beta   90.00
_cell.angle_gamma   90.00
#
_symmetry.space_group_name_H-M   'P 1'
#
loop_
_entity.id
_entity.type
_entity.pdbx_description
1 polymer ?
#
loop_
_entity_poly.entity_id
_entity_poly.type
_entity_poly.pdbx_seq_one_letter_code
_entity_poly.pdbx_strand_id
1 'polypeptide(L)'
;MTPFHAPSPDPWPARPAPLEEACAAGPRDMAALLLFALSRRLDGDARPVLMTATRAWLGEQGRPYGPGLPGVGLVLAPVTTAAEALWTLEQALRSGAVSLALGAVDGATLAQTRRLDFAAKQGEAVGLILPRGLDGLSAARRRWRISTLQSAADPDDPRAPGRARLTAELVRGRGERPGVWMLEQDDETHRLRLADRLAGDGLAAIGHAGAPSGLAA
;
A
#
# COMPACT_ATOMS: atom_id res chain seq x y z
N MET A 1 19.22 3.64 -6.66
CA MET A 1 18.84 4.18 -5.35
C MET A 1 17.60 5.03 -5.54
N THR A 2 16.47 4.61 -4.97
CA THR A 2 15.27 5.47 -4.89
C THR A 2 15.60 6.60 -3.92
N PRO A 3 15.40 7.89 -4.27
CA PRO A 3 15.67 8.98 -3.34
C PRO A 3 14.81 8.82 -2.08
N PHE A 4 15.44 8.87 -0.92
CA PHE A 4 14.74 8.89 0.37
C PHE A 4 14.09 10.26 0.52
N HIS A 5 12.77 10.31 0.36
CA HIS A 5 11.99 11.51 0.65
C HIS A 5 11.76 11.58 2.16
N ALA A 6 12.02 12.74 2.76
CA ALA A 6 11.72 12.97 4.16
C ALA A 6 10.25 12.62 4.45
N PRO A 7 9.95 11.89 5.54
CA PRO A 7 8.59 11.50 5.86
C PRO A 7 7.70 12.72 6.06
N SER A 8 6.45 12.60 5.61
CA SER A 8 5.46 13.68 5.70
C SER A 8 5.17 14.03 7.16
N PRO A 9 5.01 15.32 7.48
CA PRO A 9 4.49 15.74 8.78
C PRO A 9 3.00 15.41 8.93
N ASP A 10 2.27 15.26 7.82
CA ASP A 10 0.82 14.99 7.82
C ASP A 10 0.51 13.58 8.38
N PRO A 11 -0.64 13.41 9.05
CA PRO A 11 -1.02 12.12 9.62
C PRO A 11 -1.21 11.06 8.52
N TRP A 12 -0.81 9.82 8.83
CA TRP A 12 -1.03 8.68 7.95
C TRP A 12 -2.54 8.47 7.73
N PRO A 13 -3.03 8.44 6.46
CA PRO A 13 -4.43 8.19 6.15
C PRO A 13 -4.79 6.70 6.31
N ALA A 14 -4.84 6.24 7.57
CA ALA A 14 -5.05 4.85 7.94
C ALA A 14 -6.33 4.27 7.34
N ARG A 15 -7.44 5.01 7.41
CA ARG A 15 -8.71 4.57 6.82
C ARG A 15 -8.63 4.62 5.29
N PRO A 16 -8.89 3.51 4.58
CA PRO A 16 -8.91 3.47 3.13
C PRO A 16 -10.06 4.30 2.54
N ALA A 17 -9.82 4.88 1.37
CA ALA A 17 -10.87 5.45 0.54
C ALA A 17 -11.57 4.34 -0.28
N PRO A 18 -12.81 4.54 -0.76
CA PRO A 18 -13.55 3.49 -1.47
C PRO A 18 -12.83 2.92 -2.68
N LEU A 19 -12.13 3.76 -3.46
CA LEU A 19 -11.26 3.32 -4.54
C LEU A 19 -9.88 3.99 -4.40
N GLU A 20 -8.86 3.15 -4.36
CA GLU A 20 -7.45 3.55 -4.38
C GLU A 20 -6.72 2.88 -5.56
N GLU A 21 -5.58 3.44 -5.95
CA GLU A 21 -4.62 2.81 -6.86
C GLU A 21 -3.27 2.74 -6.16
N ALA A 22 -2.53 1.66 -6.37
CA ALA A 22 -1.16 1.54 -5.88
C ALA A 22 -0.27 0.85 -6.90
N CYS A 23 0.89 1.42 -7.20
CA CYS A 23 1.91 0.77 -8.03
C CYS A 23 3.18 0.51 -7.22
N ALA A 24 3.92 -0.52 -7.61
CA ALA A 24 5.28 -0.73 -7.13
C ALA A 24 6.22 0.33 -7.74
N ALA A 25 7.22 0.80 -7.01
CA ALA A 25 8.24 1.70 -7.54
C ALA A 25 9.19 0.99 -8.52
N GLY A 26 9.40 -0.31 -8.32
CA GLY A 26 10.07 -1.20 -9.25
C GLY A 26 9.72 -2.68 -9.02
N PRO A 27 10.26 -3.61 -9.83
CA PRO A 27 9.88 -5.03 -9.78
C PRO A 27 10.11 -5.69 -8.41
N ARG A 28 11.13 -5.27 -7.66
CA ARG A 28 11.45 -5.81 -6.32
C ARG A 28 10.43 -5.40 -5.24
N ASP A 29 9.61 -4.39 -5.51
CA ASP A 29 8.69 -3.81 -4.53
C ASP A 29 7.29 -4.44 -4.60
N MET A 30 7.09 -5.48 -5.43
CA MET A 30 5.79 -6.13 -5.60
C MET A 30 5.26 -6.78 -4.32
N ALA A 31 6.14 -7.39 -3.52
CA ALA A 31 5.75 -7.94 -2.22
C ALA A 31 5.28 -6.84 -1.25
N ALA A 32 6.00 -5.71 -1.22
CA ALA A 32 5.60 -4.54 -0.43
C ALA A 32 4.27 -3.94 -0.93
N LEU A 33 4.05 -3.90 -2.25
CA LEU A 33 2.78 -3.49 -2.83
C LEU A 33 1.62 -4.38 -2.38
N LEU A 34 1.79 -5.71 -2.38
CA LEU A 34 0.75 -6.63 -1.91
C LEU A 34 0.51 -6.51 -0.41
N LEU A 35 1.56 -6.34 0.39
CA LEU A 35 1.44 -6.10 1.83
C LEU A 35 0.67 -4.79 2.10
N PHE A 36 1.03 -3.71 1.41
CA PHE A 36 0.32 -2.44 1.45
C PHE A 36 -1.15 -2.62 1.05
N ALA A 37 -1.41 -3.33 -0.04
CA ALA A 37 -2.75 -3.58 -0.54
C ALA A 37 -3.64 -4.26 0.51
N LEU A 38 -3.13 -5.31 1.14
CA LEU A 38 -3.83 -6.06 2.18
C LEU A 38 -4.05 -5.22 3.45
N SER A 39 -3.15 -4.28 3.75
CA SER A 39 -3.31 -3.35 4.86
C SER A 39 -4.43 -2.31 4.62
N ARG A 40 -4.97 -2.19 3.40
CA ARG A 40 -6.11 -1.32 3.08
C ARG A 40 -7.45 -1.96 3.41
N ARG A 41 -7.49 -3.16 4.01
CA ARG A 41 -8.72 -3.77 4.48
C ARG A 41 -9.31 -2.94 5.63
N LEU A 42 -10.64 -2.88 5.72
CA LEU A 42 -11.31 -2.22 6.84
C LEU A 42 -11.11 -3.00 8.15
N ASP A 43 -10.82 -2.29 9.23
CA ASP A 43 -10.66 -2.89 10.55
C ASP A 43 -11.96 -3.53 11.04
N GLY A 44 -11.86 -4.73 11.61
CA GLY A 44 -13.02 -5.50 12.07
C GLY A 44 -13.85 -6.16 10.97
N ASP A 45 -13.55 -5.93 9.68
CA ASP A 45 -14.27 -6.57 8.58
C ASP A 45 -13.74 -7.99 8.34
N ALA A 46 -14.61 -8.97 8.57
CA ALA A 46 -14.33 -10.40 8.43
C ALA A 46 -14.67 -10.94 7.03
N ARG A 47 -15.26 -10.12 6.14
CA ARG A 47 -15.51 -10.54 4.76
C ARG A 47 -14.19 -10.86 4.05
N PRO A 48 -14.18 -11.79 3.09
CA PRO A 48 -12.96 -12.16 2.37
C PRO A 48 -12.41 -11.01 1.52
N VAL A 49 -11.13 -11.16 1.16
CA VAL A 49 -10.44 -10.38 0.13
C VAL A 49 -10.57 -11.12 -1.19
N LEU A 50 -11.04 -10.43 -2.24
CA LEU A 50 -10.92 -10.92 -3.62
C LEU A 50 -9.61 -10.40 -4.21
N MET A 51 -8.87 -11.25 -4.90
CA MET A 51 -7.82 -10.84 -5.83
C MET A 51 -8.11 -11.37 -7.23
N THR A 52 -8.17 -10.47 -8.22
CA THR A 52 -8.27 -10.82 -9.64
C THR A 52 -7.05 -10.31 -10.40
N ALA A 53 -6.53 -11.14 -11.29
CA ALA A 53 -5.39 -10.81 -12.13
C ALA A 53 -5.43 -11.69 -13.37
N THR A 54 -4.83 -11.22 -14.47
CA THR A 54 -4.67 -12.08 -15.64
C THR A 54 -3.75 -13.25 -15.31
N ARG A 55 -3.97 -14.40 -15.95
CA ARG A 55 -3.07 -15.56 -15.82
C ARG A 55 -1.61 -15.21 -16.19
N ALA A 56 -1.41 -14.31 -17.16
CA ALA A 56 -0.09 -13.80 -17.52
C ALA A 56 0.55 -13.05 -16.34
N TRP A 57 -0.18 -12.12 -15.71
CA TRP A 57 0.31 -11.40 -14.54
C TRP A 57 0.67 -12.34 -13.39
N LEU A 58 -0.17 -13.34 -13.09
CA LEU A 58 0.11 -14.34 -12.05
C LEU A 58 1.29 -15.27 -12.42
N GLY A 59 1.55 -15.47 -13.71
CA GLY A 59 2.73 -16.19 -14.19
C GLY A 59 4.03 -15.40 -13.98
N GLU A 60 3.97 -14.07 -14.15
CA GLU A 60 5.10 -13.16 -13.94
C GLU A 60 5.37 -12.87 -12.46
N GLN A 61 4.31 -12.60 -11.68
CA GLN A 61 4.42 -12.10 -10.30
C GLN A 61 4.22 -13.20 -9.24
N GLY A 62 3.85 -14.41 -9.68
CA GLY A 62 3.46 -15.49 -8.80
C GLY A 62 2.04 -15.34 -8.25
N ARG A 63 1.67 -16.26 -7.36
CA ARG A 63 0.39 -16.25 -6.66
C ARG A 63 0.60 -15.89 -5.19
N PRO A 64 -0.36 -15.22 -4.53
CA PRO A 64 -0.29 -15.01 -3.10
C PRO A 64 -0.12 -16.32 -2.35
N TYR A 65 0.79 -16.33 -1.38
CA TYR A 65 1.00 -17.48 -0.51
C TYR A 65 -0.02 -17.45 0.62
N GLY A 66 -1.11 -18.20 0.46
CA GLY A 66 -2.24 -18.23 1.41
C GLY A 66 -1.84 -18.44 2.89
N PRO A 67 -0.94 -19.37 3.23
CA PRO A 67 -0.49 -19.55 4.61
C PRO A 67 0.22 -18.33 5.22
N GLY A 68 0.73 -17.40 4.40
CA GLY A 68 1.29 -16.12 4.86
C GLY A 68 0.23 -15.06 5.19
N LEU A 69 -1.06 -15.39 5.08
CA LEU A 69 -2.19 -14.49 5.32
C LEU A 69 -3.15 -15.06 6.39
N PRO A 70 -2.67 -15.37 7.61
CA PRO A 70 -3.51 -15.96 8.63
C PRO A 70 -4.70 -15.05 8.97
N GLY A 71 -5.89 -15.64 9.09
CA GLY A 71 -7.12 -14.91 9.41
C GLY A 71 -7.69 -14.06 8.26
N VAL A 72 -7.13 -14.14 7.05
CA VAL A 72 -7.66 -13.45 5.86
C VAL A 72 -8.17 -14.48 4.87
N GLY A 73 -9.49 -14.57 4.69
CA GLY A 73 -10.08 -15.35 3.62
C GLY A 73 -9.72 -14.74 2.27
N LEU A 74 -8.96 -15.45 1.43
CA LEU A 74 -8.55 -14.98 0.11
C LEU A 74 -9.28 -15.77 -0.99
N VAL A 75 -10.02 -15.05 -1.84
CA VAL A 75 -10.61 -15.58 -3.07
C VAL A 75 -9.76 -15.13 -4.24
N LEU A 76 -9.02 -16.06 -4.85
CA LEU A 76 -8.24 -15.79 -6.05
C LEU A 76 -9.10 -16.09 -7.29
N ALA A 77 -9.29 -15.09 -8.15
CA ALA A 77 -10.04 -15.19 -9.40
C ALA A 77 -9.12 -14.90 -10.61
N PRO A 78 -8.39 -15.90 -11.14
CA PRO A 78 -7.57 -15.72 -12.34
C PRO A 78 -8.46 -15.50 -13.57
N VAL A 79 -8.15 -14.46 -14.35
CA VAL A 79 -8.87 -14.12 -15.59
C VAL A 79 -7.93 -14.16 -16.80
N THR A 80 -8.48 -13.99 -17.99
CA THR A 80 -7.72 -13.97 -19.25
C THR A 80 -7.42 -12.55 -19.69
N THR A 81 -8.36 -11.62 -19.49
CA THR A 81 -8.24 -10.24 -20.01
C THR A 81 -8.37 -9.17 -18.92
N ALA A 82 -7.87 -7.97 -19.21
CA ALA A 82 -8.06 -6.80 -18.36
C ALA A 82 -9.55 -6.41 -18.22
N ALA A 83 -10.35 -6.61 -19.28
CA ALA A 83 -11.78 -6.36 -19.25
C ALA A 83 -12.51 -7.30 -18.28
N GLU A 84 -12.17 -8.59 -18.28
CA GLU A 84 -12.67 -9.57 -17.31
C GLU A 84 -12.23 -9.23 -15.89
N ALA A 85 -10.99 -8.76 -15.70
CA ALA A 85 -10.51 -8.33 -14.38
C ALA A 85 -11.33 -7.16 -13.84
N LEU A 86 -11.55 -6.12 -14.65
CA LEU A 86 -12.37 -4.95 -14.28
C LEU A 86 -13.82 -5.33 -14.01
N TRP A 87 -14.41 -6.22 -14.81
CA TRP A 87 -15.75 -6.73 -14.57
C TRP A 87 -15.84 -7.49 -13.25
N THR A 88 -14.86 -8.37 -12.98
CA THR A 88 -14.77 -9.16 -11.73
C THR A 88 -14.65 -8.25 -10.51
N LEU A 89 -13.79 -7.22 -10.58
CA LEU A 89 -13.70 -6.20 -9.53
C LEU A 89 -15.04 -5.52 -9.29
N GLU A 90 -15.71 -5.08 -10.35
CA GLU A 90 -16.99 -4.38 -10.22
C GLU A 90 -18.07 -5.24 -9.56
N GLN A 91 -18.18 -6.52 -9.96
CA GLN A 91 -19.15 -7.45 -9.36
C GLN A 91 -18.84 -7.71 -7.90
N ALA A 92 -17.57 -7.98 -7.56
CA ALA A 92 -17.17 -8.25 -6.19
C ALA A 92 -17.43 -7.04 -5.28
N LEU A 93 -17.00 -5.85 -5.71
CA LEU A 93 -17.25 -4.61 -4.97
C LEU A 93 -18.74 -4.34 -4.80
N ARG A 94 -19.56 -4.52 -5.84
CA ARG A 94 -21.00 -4.25 -5.79
C ARG A 94 -21.77 -5.24 -4.93
N SER A 95 -21.28 -6.48 -4.80
CA SER A 95 -21.98 -7.56 -4.10
C SER A 95 -22.13 -7.35 -2.58
N GLY A 96 -21.27 -6.54 -1.97
CA GLY A 96 -21.17 -6.45 -0.51
C GLY A 96 -20.57 -7.69 0.17
N ALA A 97 -20.14 -8.69 -0.58
CA ALA A 97 -19.64 -9.97 -0.04
C ALA A 97 -18.15 -9.95 0.31
N VAL A 98 -17.39 -8.93 -0.10
CA VAL A 98 -15.94 -8.81 0.13
C VAL A 98 -15.62 -7.55 0.91
N SER A 99 -14.59 -7.58 1.74
CA SER A 99 -14.09 -6.37 2.43
C SER A 99 -13.21 -5.53 1.51
N LEU A 100 -12.51 -6.20 0.58
CA LEU A 100 -11.47 -5.63 -0.26
C LEU A 100 -11.41 -6.40 -1.59
N ALA A 101 -11.39 -5.68 -2.70
CA ALA A 101 -11.17 -6.25 -4.03
C ALA A 101 -9.88 -5.68 -4.64
N LEU A 102 -8.91 -6.57 -4.86
CA LEU A 102 -7.61 -6.28 -5.45
C LEU A 102 -7.61 -6.67 -6.92
N GLY A 103 -7.10 -5.79 -7.78
CA GLY A 103 -7.04 -6.07 -9.21
C GLY A 103 -5.76 -5.60 -9.87
N ALA A 104 -4.96 -6.53 -10.37
CA ALA A 104 -3.81 -6.20 -11.21
C ALA A 104 -4.30 -5.85 -12.62
N VAL A 105 -4.49 -4.55 -12.88
CA VAL A 105 -5.04 -4.04 -14.13
C VAL A 105 -4.27 -2.80 -14.58
N ASP A 106 -3.76 -2.86 -15.80
CA ASP A 106 -3.16 -1.73 -16.50
C ASP A 106 -4.20 -1.02 -17.38
N GLY A 107 -4.04 0.30 -17.57
CA GLY A 107 -4.80 1.05 -18.57
C GLY A 107 -6.30 1.21 -18.29
N ALA A 108 -6.74 1.08 -17.04
CA ALA A 108 -8.14 1.33 -16.68
C ALA A 108 -8.53 2.78 -16.99
N THR A 109 -9.60 2.96 -17.78
CA THR A 109 -10.07 4.29 -18.17
C THR A 109 -10.72 5.04 -16.99
N LEU A 110 -10.81 6.36 -17.10
CA LEU A 110 -11.52 7.18 -16.11
C LEU A 110 -12.98 6.74 -15.91
N ALA A 111 -13.67 6.29 -16.97
CA ALA A 111 -15.04 5.81 -16.88
C ALA A 111 -15.13 4.48 -16.09
N GLN A 112 -14.19 3.56 -16.33
CA GLN A 112 -14.11 2.28 -15.61
C GLN A 112 -13.78 2.50 -14.13
N THR A 113 -12.79 3.36 -13.82
CA THR A 113 -12.45 3.68 -12.43
C THR A 113 -13.59 4.40 -11.70
N ARG A 114 -14.38 5.26 -12.37
CA ARG A 114 -15.61 5.85 -11.78
C ARG A 114 -16.65 4.79 -11.41
N ARG A 115 -16.86 3.79 -12.28
CA ARG A 115 -17.77 2.68 -11.99
C ARG A 115 -17.32 1.88 -10.78
N LEU A 116 -16.01 1.63 -10.66
CA LEU A 116 -15.43 0.94 -9.50
C LEU A 116 -15.58 1.75 -8.20
N ASP A 117 -15.36 3.07 -8.22
CA ASP A 117 -15.58 3.94 -7.03
C ASP A 117 -17.05 3.94 -6.59
N PHE A 118 -18.00 3.87 -7.52
CA PHE A 118 -19.42 3.71 -7.20
C PHE A 118 -19.72 2.32 -6.63
N ALA A 119 -19.23 1.25 -7.26
CA ALA A 119 -19.43 -0.12 -6.81
C ALA A 119 -18.87 -0.35 -5.40
N ALA A 120 -17.67 0.18 -5.13
CA ALA A 120 -17.03 0.10 -3.81
C ALA A 120 -17.88 0.75 -2.72
N LYS A 121 -18.43 1.94 -2.98
CA LYS A 121 -19.36 2.59 -2.03
C LYS A 121 -20.64 1.79 -1.85
N GLN A 122 -21.19 1.22 -2.93
CA GLN A 122 -22.45 0.48 -2.87
C GLN A 122 -22.33 -0.79 -2.02
N GLY A 123 -21.26 -1.57 -2.17
CA GLY A 123 -21.04 -2.76 -1.36
C GLY A 123 -20.26 -2.52 -0.07
N GLU A 124 -20.05 -1.25 0.30
CA GLU A 124 -19.31 -0.85 1.50
C GLU A 124 -17.94 -1.55 1.60
N ALA A 125 -17.25 -1.65 0.47
CA ALA A 125 -15.98 -2.36 0.32
C ALA A 125 -14.89 -1.40 -0.19
N VAL A 126 -13.64 -1.84 -0.09
CA VAL A 126 -12.49 -1.11 -0.66
C VAL A 126 -12.09 -1.74 -1.98
N GLY A 127 -11.95 -0.93 -3.03
CA GLY A 127 -11.32 -1.32 -4.29
C GLY A 127 -9.89 -0.82 -4.36
N LEU A 128 -8.95 -1.68 -4.74
CA LEU A 128 -7.57 -1.28 -5.00
C LEU A 128 -7.09 -1.87 -6.33
N ILE A 129 -6.78 -0.99 -7.28
CA ILE A 129 -6.18 -1.38 -8.56
C ILE A 129 -4.66 -1.32 -8.43
N LEU A 130 -3.98 -2.34 -8.95
CA LEU A 130 -2.53 -2.49 -8.93
C LEU A 130 -1.95 -2.33 -10.35
N PRO A 131 -1.91 -1.12 -10.92
CA PRO A 131 -1.31 -0.89 -12.23
C PRO A 131 0.23 -0.93 -12.14
N ARG A 132 0.89 -1.16 -13.28
CA ARG A 132 2.36 -1.05 -13.43
C ARG A 132 2.85 0.39 -13.23
N GLY A 133 2.01 1.38 -13.52
CA GLY A 133 2.33 2.80 -13.37
C GLY A 133 1.10 3.64 -13.07
N LEU A 134 1.31 4.87 -12.61
CA LEU A 134 0.25 5.80 -12.22
C LEU A 134 0.04 6.90 -13.28
N ASP A 135 0.16 6.55 -14.55
CA ASP A 135 -0.10 7.49 -15.65
C ASP A 135 -1.60 7.68 -15.89
N GLY A 136 -1.97 8.77 -16.56
CA GLY A 136 -3.34 9.02 -17.00
C GLY A 136 -4.34 9.45 -15.91
N LEU A 137 -5.59 9.62 -16.34
CA LEU A 137 -6.71 10.08 -15.52
C LEU A 137 -7.40 8.90 -14.83
N SER A 138 -7.66 9.05 -13.53
CA SER A 138 -8.35 8.05 -12.73
C SER A 138 -9.30 8.69 -11.72
N ALA A 139 -10.40 8.00 -11.42
CA ALA A 139 -11.33 8.39 -10.37
C ALA A 139 -10.89 7.97 -8.96
N ALA A 140 -9.83 7.16 -8.83
CA ALA A 140 -9.29 6.75 -7.55
C ALA A 140 -9.08 7.97 -6.64
N ARG A 141 -9.47 7.84 -5.36
CA ARG A 141 -9.34 8.93 -4.40
C ARG A 141 -7.91 9.12 -3.93
N ARG A 142 -7.15 8.04 -3.89
CA ARG A 142 -5.72 8.02 -3.58
C ARG A 142 -4.95 7.19 -4.59
N ARG A 143 -3.75 7.65 -4.94
CA ARG A 143 -2.79 6.95 -5.79
C ARG A 143 -1.46 6.85 -5.07
N TRP A 144 -0.97 5.63 -4.90
CA TRP A 144 0.17 5.31 -4.06
C TRP A 144 1.31 4.73 -4.87
N ARG A 145 2.53 5.17 -4.58
CA ARG A 145 3.75 4.48 -5.03
C ARG A 145 4.39 3.80 -3.83
N ILE A 146 4.59 2.49 -3.96
CA ILE A 146 5.09 1.64 -2.87
C ILE A 146 6.51 1.18 -3.15
N SER A 147 7.40 1.34 -2.18
CA SER A 147 8.79 0.86 -2.26
C SER A 147 9.13 0.03 -1.03
N THR A 148 9.90 -1.03 -1.19
CA THR A 148 10.51 -1.76 -0.08
C THR A 148 11.61 -0.91 0.57
N LEU A 149 11.69 -0.97 1.90
CA LEU A 149 12.81 -0.44 2.69
C LEU A 149 13.57 -1.59 3.36
N GLN A 150 14.75 -1.29 3.88
CA GLN A 150 15.46 -2.21 4.79
C GLN A 150 14.56 -2.49 6.00
N SER A 151 14.49 -3.76 6.41
CA SER A 151 13.78 -4.16 7.62
C SER A 151 14.29 -3.41 8.84
N ALA A 152 13.50 -3.40 9.91
CA ALA A 152 14.01 -3.05 11.22
C ALA A 152 15.19 -3.96 11.61
N ALA A 153 16.01 -3.50 12.56
CA ALA A 153 16.93 -4.39 13.24
C ALA A 153 16.11 -5.38 14.08
N ASP A 154 16.49 -6.65 14.03
CA ASP A 154 15.96 -7.65 14.95
C ASP A 154 16.58 -7.42 16.35
N PRO A 155 15.76 -7.38 17.43
CA PRO A 155 16.25 -7.10 18.78
C PRO A 155 17.11 -8.23 19.37
N ASP A 156 16.94 -9.46 18.88
CA ASP A 156 17.55 -10.67 19.43
C ASP A 156 18.74 -11.16 18.58
N ASP A 157 18.73 -10.91 17.27
CA ASP A 157 19.86 -11.23 16.37
C ASP A 157 20.14 -10.11 15.35
N PRO A 158 21.22 -9.32 15.53
CA PRO A 158 21.61 -8.26 14.59
C PRO A 158 21.90 -8.73 13.15
N ARG A 159 22.06 -10.04 12.91
CA ARG A 159 22.26 -10.62 11.57
C ARG A 159 20.96 -11.11 10.94
N ALA A 160 19.88 -11.23 11.71
CA ALA A 160 18.57 -11.61 11.22
C ALA A 160 17.81 -10.38 10.66
N PRO A 161 16.96 -10.57 9.64
CA PRO A 161 16.04 -9.52 9.22
C PRO A 161 14.99 -9.30 10.32
N GLY A 162 14.84 -8.07 10.80
CA GLY A 162 13.70 -7.71 11.64
C GLY A 162 12.43 -7.46 10.82
N ARG A 163 11.53 -6.66 11.39
CA ARG A 163 10.21 -6.35 10.79
C ARG A 163 10.34 -5.72 9.40
N ALA A 164 9.51 -6.20 8.46
CA ALA A 164 9.47 -5.66 7.12
C ALA A 164 9.06 -4.19 7.13
N ARG A 165 9.77 -3.34 6.38
CA ARG A 165 9.46 -1.92 6.23
C ARG A 165 9.21 -1.57 4.77
N LEU A 166 8.33 -0.61 4.55
CA LEU A 166 8.06 -0.07 3.24
C LEU A 166 7.77 1.42 3.29
N THR A 167 7.96 2.07 2.16
CA THR A 167 7.54 3.45 1.94
C THR A 167 6.23 3.45 1.17
N ALA A 168 5.24 4.17 1.69
CA ALA A 168 4.02 4.52 0.98
C ALA A 168 4.06 6.01 0.61
N GLU A 169 4.23 6.32 -0.67
CA GLU A 169 4.15 7.67 -1.21
C GLU A 169 2.75 7.92 -1.78
N LEU A 170 1.99 8.85 -1.19
CA LEU A 170 0.76 9.36 -1.79
C LEU A 170 1.12 10.34 -2.90
N VAL A 171 1.09 9.87 -4.14
CA VAL A 171 1.38 10.68 -5.34
C VAL A 171 0.24 11.63 -5.66
N ARG A 172 -1.01 11.20 -5.39
CA ARG A 172 -2.22 12.01 -5.57
C ARG A 172 -3.29 11.62 -4.56
N GLY A 173 -3.81 12.60 -3.82
CA GLY A 173 -4.99 12.46 -2.97
C GLY A 173 -6.07 13.48 -3.32
N ARG A 174 -7.35 13.09 -3.32
CA ARG A 174 -8.47 14.03 -3.54
C ARG A 174 -8.80 14.73 -2.23
N GLY A 175 -8.36 15.99 -2.09
CA GLY A 175 -8.53 16.76 -0.85
C GLY A 175 -7.47 16.43 0.21
N GLU A 176 -6.42 15.72 -0.17
CA GLU A 176 -5.29 15.33 0.68
C GLU A 176 -4.00 15.76 0.01
N ARG A 177 -3.03 16.24 0.80
CA ARG A 177 -1.72 16.63 0.29
C ARG A 177 -0.88 15.39 -0.01
N PRO A 178 -0.12 15.37 -1.12
CA PRO A 178 0.90 14.35 -1.34
C PRO A 178 1.86 14.26 -0.15
N GLY A 179 2.34 13.06 0.13
CA GLY A 179 3.19 12.79 1.29
C GLY A 179 3.80 11.40 1.25
N VAL A 180 4.76 11.15 2.12
CA VAL A 180 5.51 9.90 2.19
C VAL A 180 5.50 9.38 3.61
N TRP A 181 5.16 8.12 3.81
CA TRP A 181 5.16 7.48 5.14
C TRP A 181 5.97 6.20 5.11
N MET A 182 6.74 5.98 6.17
CA MET A 182 7.40 4.71 6.44
C MET A 182 6.45 3.83 7.26
N LEU A 183 6.12 2.67 6.74
CA LEU A 183 5.27 1.68 7.39
C LEU A 183 6.11 0.46 7.76
N GLU A 184 5.79 -0.13 8.91
CA GLU A 184 6.41 -1.35 9.42
C GLU A 184 5.32 -2.41 9.60
N GLN A 185 5.63 -3.66 9.24
CA GLN A 185 4.75 -4.79 9.49
C GLN A 185 4.83 -5.21 10.97
N ASP A 186 3.67 -5.36 11.59
CA ASP A 186 3.54 -5.97 12.90
C ASP A 186 3.45 -7.49 12.76
N ASP A 187 4.32 -8.22 13.45
CA ASP A 187 4.46 -9.67 13.30
C ASP A 187 3.28 -10.47 13.86
N GLU A 188 2.55 -9.93 14.85
CA GLU A 188 1.41 -10.61 15.48
C GLU A 188 0.13 -10.45 14.64
N THR A 189 -0.11 -9.24 14.15
CA THR A 189 -1.34 -8.88 13.43
C THR A 189 -1.18 -8.98 11.92
N HIS A 190 0.07 -9.10 11.43
CA HIS A 190 0.45 -9.02 10.01
C HIS A 190 -0.07 -7.75 9.31
N ARG A 191 -0.33 -6.69 10.09
CA ARG A 191 -0.81 -5.39 9.61
C ARG A 191 0.33 -4.39 9.53
N LEU A 192 0.18 -3.40 8.65
CA LEU A 192 1.09 -2.28 8.60
C LEU A 192 0.73 -1.23 9.66
N ARG A 193 1.75 -0.74 10.36
CA ARG A 193 1.67 0.38 11.30
C ARG A 193 2.64 1.46 10.85
N LEU A 194 2.42 2.71 11.30
CA LEU A 194 3.40 3.77 11.06
C LEU A 194 4.67 3.41 11.83
N ALA A 195 5.82 3.38 11.14
CA ALA A 195 7.09 3.14 11.80
C ALA A 195 7.41 4.33 12.71
N ASP A 196 7.98 4.05 13.88
CA ASP A 196 8.46 5.13 14.75
C ASP A 196 9.55 5.91 14.00
N ARG A 197 9.39 7.24 13.94
CA ARG A 197 10.32 8.16 13.25
C ARG A 197 11.73 8.08 13.83
N LEU A 198 11.89 7.59 15.06
CA LEU A 198 13.15 7.46 15.77
C LEU A 198 13.86 6.10 15.58
N ALA A 199 13.21 5.11 14.97
CA ALA A 199 13.71 3.73 14.93
C ALA A 199 14.50 3.37 13.64
N GLY A 200 14.91 4.36 12.84
CA GLY A 200 15.49 4.12 11.51
C GLY A 200 16.77 4.88 11.21
N ASP A 201 16.91 6.11 11.71
CA ASP A 201 18.11 6.90 11.54
C ASP A 201 18.57 7.33 12.93
N GLY A 202 19.79 6.95 13.32
CA GLY A 202 20.46 7.63 14.40
C GLY A 202 20.45 9.11 14.07
N LEU A 203 19.62 9.89 14.75
CA LEU A 203 19.66 11.34 14.72
C LEU A 203 21.13 11.70 14.97
N ALA A 204 21.81 12.22 13.95
CA ALA A 204 22.99 13.02 14.21
C ALA A 204 22.54 14.01 15.29
N ALA A 205 23.13 13.88 16.47
CA ALA A 205 22.83 14.72 17.61
C ALA A 205 22.73 16.15 17.08
N ILE A 206 21.65 16.85 17.43
CA ILE A 206 21.59 18.30 17.21
C ILE A 206 22.82 18.81 17.96
N GLY A 207 23.89 19.05 17.22
CA GLY A 207 25.08 19.70 17.72
C GLY A 207 24.54 20.98 18.31
N HIS A 208 24.52 21.05 19.64
CA HIS A 208 24.45 22.33 20.29
C HIS A 208 25.67 23.06 19.72
N ALA A 209 25.44 23.92 18.74
CA ALA A 209 26.35 24.99 18.44
C ALA A 209 26.46 25.74 19.76
N GLY A 210 27.47 25.36 20.55
CA GLY A 210 27.92 26.16 21.66
C GLY A 210 28.18 27.52 21.08
N ALA A 211 27.29 28.46 21.37
CA ALA A 211 27.58 29.85 21.19
C ALA A 211 28.86 30.14 21.99
N PRO A 212 29.95 30.63 21.37
CA PRO A 212 30.97 31.28 22.16
C PRO A 212 30.37 32.58 22.68
N SER A 213 29.80 32.53 23.89
CA SER A 213 29.63 33.71 24.73
C SER A 213 30.99 34.05 25.35
N GLY A 214 31.43 35.30 25.21
CA GLY A 214 32.60 35.86 25.90
C GLY A 214 33.42 36.78 24.99
N LEU A 215 32.95 38.00 24.69
CA LEU A 215 33.21 39.27 25.39
C LEU A 215 34.65 39.80 25.30
N ALA A 216 34.71 41.07 24.89
CA ALA A 216 35.83 41.99 24.81
C ALA A 216 36.84 41.97 25.97
N ALA A 217 38.10 42.20 25.63
CA ALA A 217 38.99 43.18 26.26
C ALA A 217 39.93 43.75 25.18
#